data_AF-A0A8H3CN39-F1
#
_entry.id   AF-A0A8H3CN39-F1
#
_cell.length_a   1.000
_cell.length_b   1.000
_cell.length_c   1.000
_cell.angle_alpha   90.00
_cell.angle_beta   90.00
_cell.angle_gamma   90.00
#
_symmetry.space_group_name_H-M   'P 1'
#
loop_
_entity.id
_entity.type
_entity.pdbx_description
1 polymer ?
#
loop_
_entity_poly.entity_id
_entity_poly.type
_entity_poly.pdbx_seq_one_letter_code
_entity_poly.pdbx_strand_id
1 'polypeptide(L)'
;MTLVPGRYFIQGTDDEEQFVGIGPILIYPPPPLPLRYIEGFMKNLFTVNSLEGHVYELKTQDAGVGYHENNNVRLTRWCEKSQPWCVEHGDAQGSYRIRTPNEGRYWTAPEDDDLALIKLESANGRSNQEWKFVKYES
;
A
#
# COMPACT_ATOMS: atom_id res chain seq x y z
N MET A 1 -7.79 -14.57 -9.92
CA MET A 1 -7.10 -15.34 -8.86
C MET A 1 -6.95 -14.43 -7.65
N THR A 2 -6.70 -14.95 -6.46
CA THR A 2 -6.48 -14.15 -5.24
C THR A 2 -4.99 -13.98 -4.99
N LEU A 3 -4.58 -12.85 -4.41
CA LEU A 3 -3.20 -12.65 -3.96
C LEU A 3 -2.90 -13.66 -2.84
N VAL A 4 -1.78 -14.37 -2.93
CA VAL A 4 -1.38 -15.34 -1.90
C VAL A 4 -0.91 -14.58 -0.66
N PRO A 5 -1.40 -14.88 0.56
CA PRO A 5 -0.88 -14.27 1.79
C PRO A 5 0.63 -14.50 1.95
N GLY A 6 1.33 -13.51 2.54
CA GLY A 6 2.78 -13.57 2.65
C GLY A 6 3.41 -12.22 2.95
N ARG A 7 4.72 -12.13 2.73
CA ARG A 7 5.50 -10.91 2.91
C ARG A 7 5.93 -10.37 1.55
N TYR A 8 5.70 -9.09 1.34
CA TYR A 8 5.88 -8.44 0.03
C TYR A 8 6.48 -7.05 0.17
N PHE A 9 7.28 -6.66 -0.82
CA PHE A 9 7.44 -5.25 -1.15
C PHE A 9 6.32 -4.86 -2.13
N ILE A 10 5.73 -3.69 -1.94
CA ILE A 10 4.72 -3.16 -2.86
C ILE A 10 5.42 -2.12 -3.72
N GLN A 11 5.44 -2.34 -5.02
CA GLN A 11 6.17 -1.55 -6.01
C GLN A 11 5.18 -0.91 -6.97
N GLY A 12 5.50 0.28 -7.49
CA GLY A 12 4.70 0.86 -8.56
C GLY A 12 4.86 0.08 -9.87
N THR A 13 3.88 0.22 -10.77
CA THR A 13 3.98 -0.38 -12.11
C THR A 13 4.68 0.55 -13.11
N ASP A 14 4.57 1.87 -12.92
CA ASP A 14 5.16 2.90 -13.78
C ASP A 14 6.67 3.06 -13.58
N ASP A 15 7.14 2.89 -12.34
CA ASP A 15 8.54 3.02 -11.97
C ASP A 15 8.97 1.87 -11.05
N GLU A 16 9.91 1.06 -11.52
CA GLU A 16 10.44 -0.10 -10.81
C GLU A 16 11.42 0.27 -9.68
N GLU A 17 11.90 1.50 -9.63
CA GLU A 17 12.75 1.99 -8.53
C GLU A 17 11.92 2.48 -7.34
N GLN A 18 10.61 2.68 -7.53
CA GLN A 18 9.71 3.28 -6.56
C GLN A 18 8.78 2.24 -5.90
N PHE A 19 8.71 2.34 -4.58
CA PHE A 19 8.02 1.41 -3.69
C PHE A 19 7.11 2.16 -2.73
N VAL A 20 6.20 1.41 -2.11
CA VAL A 20 5.43 1.91 -0.97
C VAL A 20 6.28 1.79 0.29
N GLY A 21 6.26 2.84 1.10
CA GLY A 21 6.77 2.79 2.46
C GLY A 21 6.52 4.06 3.24
N ILE A 22 7.19 4.22 4.37
CA ILE A 22 7.05 5.40 5.25
C ILE A 22 8.16 6.43 5.05
N GLY A 23 9.15 6.13 4.19
CA GLY A 23 10.34 6.95 3.99
C GLY A 23 11.44 6.61 5.01
N PRO A 24 12.35 7.55 5.32
CA PRO A 24 13.46 7.29 6.24
C PRO A 24 12.95 6.76 7.58
N ILE A 25 13.68 5.81 8.16
CA ILE A 25 13.30 5.18 9.45
C ILE A 25 13.26 6.27 10.53
N LEU A 26 12.05 6.70 10.87
CA LEU A 26 11.79 7.61 11.97
C LEU A 26 11.33 6.77 13.16
N ILE A 27 12.16 6.68 14.20
CA ILE A 27 11.76 6.15 15.52
C ILE A 27 10.72 7.10 16.18
N TYR A 28 10.66 8.35 15.72
CA TYR A 28 9.75 9.38 16.23
C TYR A 28 9.34 10.38 15.14
N PRO A 29 8.06 10.81 15.09
CA PRO A 29 6.96 10.35 15.93
C PRO A 29 6.57 8.90 15.61
N PRO A 30 6.07 8.12 16.59
CA PRO A 30 5.51 6.81 16.31
C PRO A 30 4.25 6.94 15.43
N PRO A 31 3.77 5.84 14.82
CA PRO A 31 2.53 5.85 14.06
C PRO A 31 1.37 6.57 14.78
N PRO A 32 0.55 7.35 14.05
CA PRO A 32 0.28 7.17 12.61
C PRO A 32 1.29 7.89 11.72
N LEU A 33 1.80 7.17 10.71
CA LEU A 33 2.77 7.69 9.74
C LEU A 33 2.20 7.55 8.33
N PRO A 34 2.30 8.56 7.47
CA PRO A 34 1.78 8.46 6.12
C PRO A 34 2.55 7.41 5.30
N LEU A 35 1.85 6.70 4.42
CA LEU A 35 2.50 5.94 3.37
C LEU A 35 2.82 6.87 2.19
N ARG A 36 3.97 6.62 1.60
CA ARG A 36 4.60 7.43 0.57
C ARG A 36 5.07 6.54 -0.56
N TYR A 37 5.18 7.14 -1.74
CA TYR A 37 5.88 6.55 -2.88
C TYR A 37 7.35 6.98 -2.80
N ILE A 38 8.24 6.02 -2.62
CA ILE A 38 9.62 6.23 -2.18
C ILE A 38 10.60 5.30 -2.90
N GLU A 39 11.85 5.74 -3.02
CA GLU A 39 12.92 4.93 -3.60
C GLU A 39 13.15 3.61 -2.85
N GLY A 40 13.59 2.60 -3.61
CA GLY A 40 13.74 1.22 -3.15
C GLY A 40 14.67 0.99 -1.96
N PHE A 41 15.59 1.91 -1.63
CA PHE A 41 16.42 1.79 -0.43
C PHE A 41 15.67 2.10 0.87
N MET A 42 14.52 2.78 0.78
CA MET A 42 13.63 3.12 1.91
C MET A 42 12.38 2.24 1.98
N LYS A 43 12.23 1.27 1.06
CA LYS A 43 11.03 0.44 0.97
C LYS A 43 10.75 -0.33 2.27
N ASN A 44 9.47 -0.51 2.56
CA ASN A 44 9.04 -1.28 3.72
C ASN A 44 8.59 -2.69 3.30
N LEU A 45 8.88 -3.67 4.15
CA LEU A 45 8.32 -5.00 4.04
C LEU A 45 6.91 -5.02 4.61
N PHE A 46 5.94 -5.46 3.81
CA PHE A 46 4.54 -5.58 4.21
C PHE A 46 4.17 -7.04 4.44
N THR A 47 3.47 -7.31 5.54
CA THR A 47 2.77 -8.57 5.77
C THR A 47 1.35 -8.43 5.26
N VAL A 48 0.95 -9.35 4.38
CA VAL A 48 -0.38 -9.44 3.77
C VAL A 48 -1.09 -10.66 4.33
N ASN A 49 -2.12 -10.44 5.14
CA ASN A 49 -2.94 -11.51 5.71
C ASN A 49 -4.29 -11.55 5.01
N SER A 50 -4.73 -12.73 4.55
CA SER A 50 -6.10 -12.88 4.02
C SER A 50 -7.11 -12.80 5.16
N LEU A 51 -8.13 -11.97 4.99
CA LEU A 51 -9.30 -11.96 5.87
C LEU A 51 -10.41 -12.82 5.27
N GLU A 52 -10.82 -12.53 4.03
CA GLU A 52 -11.85 -13.27 3.31
C GLU A 52 -11.79 -12.96 1.81
N GLY A 53 -11.73 -13.98 0.95
CA GLY A 53 -11.75 -13.79 -0.52
C GLY A 53 -10.63 -12.86 -1.02
N HIS A 54 -11.02 -11.68 -1.51
CA HIS A 54 -10.12 -10.62 -2.00
C HIS A 54 -9.83 -9.53 -0.96
N VAL A 55 -10.24 -9.74 0.29
CA VAL A 55 -10.07 -8.78 1.40
C VAL A 55 -8.88 -9.20 2.25
N TYR A 56 -7.98 -8.26 2.47
CA TYR A 56 -6.72 -8.45 3.16
C TYR A 56 -6.53 -7.43 4.28
N GLU A 57 -5.76 -7.84 5.27
CA GLU A 57 -5.12 -6.96 6.23
C GLU A 57 -3.67 -6.72 5.77
N LEU A 58 -3.26 -5.46 5.71
CA LEU A 58 -1.89 -5.05 5.41
C LEU A 58 -1.24 -4.50 6.69
N LYS A 59 0.02 -4.92 6.95
CA LYS A 59 0.80 -4.49 8.10
C LYS A 59 2.26 -4.25 7.75
N THR A 60 2.89 -3.29 8.41
CA THR A 60 4.35 -3.10 8.38
C THR A 60 4.80 -2.43 9.68
N GLN A 61 6.01 -2.73 10.16
CA GLN A 61 6.53 -2.23 11.45
C GLN A 61 5.53 -2.39 12.63
N ASP A 62 4.88 -3.54 12.71
CA ASP A 62 3.86 -3.87 13.72
C ASP A 62 2.62 -2.95 13.76
N ALA A 63 2.49 -2.04 12.80
CA ALA A 63 1.31 -1.20 12.60
C ALA A 63 0.47 -1.69 11.43
N GLY A 64 -0.85 -1.52 11.54
CA GLY A 64 -1.79 -1.75 10.46
C GLY A 64 -1.70 -0.66 9.41
N VAL A 65 -2.10 -0.97 8.17
CA VAL A 65 -2.32 0.06 7.15
C VAL A 65 -3.79 0.46 7.13
N GLY A 66 -4.04 1.76 7.16
CA GLY A 66 -5.36 2.36 7.03
C GLY A 66 -5.32 3.67 6.27
N TYR A 67 -6.35 4.48 6.45
CA TYR A 67 -6.49 5.79 5.84
C TYR A 67 -7.05 6.81 6.82
N HIS A 68 -6.84 8.09 6.51
CA HIS A 68 -7.36 9.24 7.26
C HIS A 68 -8.49 9.92 6.50
N GLU A 69 -9.24 10.81 7.16
CA GLU A 69 -10.38 11.54 6.57
C GLU A 69 -9.99 12.40 5.35
N ASN A 70 -8.73 12.81 5.27
CA ASN A 70 -8.19 13.55 4.13
C ASN A 70 -7.72 12.66 2.97
N ASN A 71 -8.15 11.39 2.93
CA ASN A 71 -7.82 10.40 1.91
C ASN A 71 -6.34 9.97 1.84
N ASN A 72 -5.53 10.29 2.84
CA ASN A 72 -4.15 9.80 2.89
C ASN A 72 -4.11 8.36 3.39
N VAL A 73 -3.39 7.49 2.69
CA VAL A 73 -3.04 6.16 3.20
C VAL A 73 -1.92 6.31 4.22
N ARG A 74 -2.04 5.60 5.35
CA ARG A 74 -1.12 5.72 6.48
C ARG A 74 -1.06 4.44 7.30
N LEU A 75 -0.01 4.31 8.10
CA LEU A 75 -0.01 3.39 9.23
C LEU A 75 -1.00 3.88 10.30
N THR A 76 -1.73 2.95 10.90
CA THR A 76 -2.55 3.18 12.10
C THR A 76 -1.62 3.36 13.30
N ARG A 77 -2.15 3.83 14.44
CA ARG A 77 -1.37 3.74 15.67
C ARG A 77 -1.07 2.27 16.00
N TRP A 78 -0.03 2.04 16.79
CA TRP A 78 0.18 0.71 17.36
C TRP A 78 -1.05 0.29 18.18
N CYS A 79 -1.34 -1.01 18.13
CA CYS A 79 -2.51 -1.62 18.77
C CYS A 79 -3.88 -1.16 18.24
N GLU A 80 -3.95 -0.20 17.31
CA GLU A 80 -5.19 0.08 16.57
C GLU A 80 -5.44 -1.02 15.53
N LYS A 81 -6.71 -1.29 15.27
CA LYS A 81 -7.12 -2.27 14.28
C LYS A 81 -6.75 -1.76 12.88
N SER A 82 -6.03 -2.58 12.12
CA SER A 82 -5.80 -2.33 10.69
C SER A 82 -7.12 -2.31 9.93
N GLN A 83 -7.20 -1.49 8.89
CA GLN A 83 -8.39 -1.43 8.06
C GLN A 83 -8.30 -2.50 6.96
N PRO A 84 -9.44 -3.14 6.59
CA PRO A 84 -9.47 -4.11 5.51
C PRO A 84 -9.27 -3.42 4.15
N TRP A 85 -8.54 -4.09 3.26
CA TRP A 85 -8.28 -3.64 1.89
C TRP A 85 -8.72 -4.71 0.89
N CYS A 86 -9.40 -4.32 -0.18
CA CYS A 86 -9.66 -5.21 -1.31
C CYS A 86 -8.47 -5.16 -2.26
N VAL A 87 -7.88 -6.31 -2.55
CA VAL A 87 -6.80 -6.45 -3.54
C VAL A 87 -7.31 -7.25 -4.72
N GLU A 88 -7.40 -6.59 -5.86
CA GLU A 88 -7.91 -7.14 -7.12
C GLU A 88 -6.84 -7.04 -8.22
N HIS A 89 -6.98 -7.83 -9.29
CA HIS A 89 -6.04 -7.72 -10.41
C HIS A 89 -6.18 -6.36 -11.11
N GLY A 90 -5.05 -5.76 -11.46
CA GLY A 90 -5.02 -4.60 -12.35
C GLY A 90 -5.10 -5.00 -13.82
N ASP A 91 -5.03 -4.01 -14.70
CA ASP A 91 -5.10 -4.19 -16.14
C ASP A 91 -3.76 -4.71 -16.69
N ALA A 92 -2.63 -4.29 -16.11
CA ALA A 92 -1.33 -4.83 -16.47
C ALA A 92 -1.10 -6.25 -15.92
N GLN A 93 -0.45 -7.12 -16.70
CA GLN A 93 -0.17 -8.49 -16.28
C GLN A 93 0.68 -8.52 -14.99
N GLY A 94 0.19 -9.24 -13.97
CA GLY A 94 0.89 -9.36 -12.68
C GLY A 94 0.75 -8.14 -11.78
N SER A 95 -0.04 -7.14 -12.18
CA SER A 95 -0.38 -5.98 -11.34
C SER A 95 -1.64 -6.21 -10.53
N TYR A 96 -1.80 -5.38 -9.50
CA TYR A 96 -2.93 -5.38 -8.60
C TYR A 96 -3.39 -3.95 -8.31
N ARG A 97 -4.68 -3.79 -8.04
CA ARG A 97 -5.26 -2.57 -7.49
C ARG A 97 -5.63 -2.79 -6.04
N ILE A 98 -5.34 -1.81 -5.20
CA ILE A 98 -5.66 -1.84 -3.76
C ILE A 98 -6.75 -0.80 -3.52
N ARG A 99 -7.91 -1.22 -3.02
CA ARG A 99 -9.04 -0.32 -2.80
C ARG A 99 -9.73 -0.51 -1.46
N THR A 100 -10.48 0.51 -1.05
CA THR A 100 -11.38 0.40 0.09
C THR A 100 -12.51 -0.60 -0.21
N PRO A 101 -12.99 -1.38 0.77
CA PRO A 101 -14.06 -2.37 0.54
C PRO A 101 -15.40 -1.76 0.10
N ASN A 102 -15.74 -0.57 0.61
CA ASN A 102 -17.09 0.00 0.49
C ASN A 102 -17.21 1.18 -0.48
N GLU A 103 -16.14 1.97 -0.67
CA GLU A 103 -16.23 3.26 -1.37
C GLU A 103 -15.58 3.25 -2.76
N GLY A 104 -14.99 2.14 -3.18
CA GLY A 104 -14.35 2.02 -4.49
C GLY A 104 -13.23 3.05 -4.69
N ARG A 105 -12.53 3.43 -3.61
CA ARG A 105 -11.37 4.34 -3.68
C ARG A 105 -10.09 3.54 -3.68
N TYR A 106 -9.17 3.90 -4.57
CA TYR A 106 -7.97 3.18 -4.92
C TYR A 106 -6.74 3.89 -4.39
N TRP A 107 -5.76 3.11 -3.92
CA TRP A 107 -4.41 3.60 -3.68
C TRP A 107 -3.84 4.15 -4.98
N THR A 108 -3.45 5.42 -4.94
CA THR A 108 -2.98 6.17 -6.09
C THR A 108 -1.60 6.74 -5.77
N ALA A 109 -0.62 6.38 -6.59
CA ALA A 109 0.73 6.94 -6.55
C ALA A 109 0.72 8.39 -7.04
N PRO A 110 1.51 9.28 -6.42
CA PRO A 110 1.70 10.65 -6.89
C PRO A 110 2.47 10.66 -8.22
N GLU A 111 2.22 11.65 -9.08
CA GLU A 111 2.84 11.71 -10.42
C GLU A 111 4.27 12.32 -10.42
N ASP A 112 4.61 13.27 -9.53
CA ASP A 112 5.79 14.13 -9.72
C ASP A 112 6.56 14.55 -8.43
N ASP A 113 6.52 13.79 -7.33
CA ASP A 113 7.24 14.20 -6.12
C ASP A 113 7.74 13.01 -5.29
N ASP A 114 9.06 12.94 -5.11
CA ASP A 114 9.70 11.97 -4.24
C ASP A 114 9.19 12.16 -2.80
N LEU A 115 8.86 11.05 -2.12
CA LEU A 115 8.23 11.06 -0.81
C LEU A 115 6.78 11.58 -0.81
N ALA A 116 6.14 11.84 -1.95
CA ALA A 116 4.73 12.23 -1.91
C ALA A 116 3.82 11.12 -1.39
N LEU A 117 2.69 11.55 -0.84
CA LEU A 117 1.77 10.70 -0.10
C LEU A 117 0.96 9.84 -1.05
N ILE A 118 0.79 8.57 -0.70
CA ILE A 118 -0.19 7.70 -1.36
C ILE A 118 -1.58 8.16 -0.91
N LYS A 119 -2.45 8.42 -1.88
CA LYS A 119 -3.81 8.90 -1.66
C LYS A 119 -4.85 7.87 -2.09
N LEU A 120 -6.06 8.06 -1.58
CA LEU A 120 -7.26 7.36 -2.00
C LEU A 120 -8.03 8.24 -3.00
N GLU A 121 -8.14 7.76 -4.24
CA GLU A 121 -8.87 8.45 -5.31
C GLU A 121 -9.89 7.51 -5.97
N SER A 122 -10.84 8.07 -6.70
CA SER A 122 -11.72 7.27 -7.56
C SER A 122 -10.91 6.58 -8.66
N ALA A 123 -11.44 5.49 -9.22
CA ALA A 123 -10.82 4.81 -10.35
C ALA A 123 -10.54 5.81 -11.49
N ASN A 124 -9.28 5.89 -11.91
CA ASN A 124 -8.84 6.83 -12.96
C ASN A 124 -8.36 6.10 -14.24
N GLY A 125 -8.25 4.77 -14.20
CA GLY A 125 -7.80 3.93 -15.32
C GLY A 125 -6.32 4.12 -15.68
N ARG A 126 -5.52 4.72 -14.80
CA ARG A 126 -4.09 4.95 -14.97
C ARG A 126 -3.28 3.91 -14.19
N SER A 127 -2.07 3.68 -14.66
CA SER A 127 -1.10 2.76 -14.07
C SER A 127 -0.60 3.21 -12.68
N ASN A 128 -0.74 4.49 -12.33
CA ASN A 128 -0.45 4.99 -10.99
C ASN A 128 -1.42 4.45 -9.90
N GLN A 129 -2.49 3.75 -10.28
CA GLN A 129 -3.35 2.98 -9.36
C GLN A 129 -3.03 1.48 -9.33
N GLU A 130 -1.98 1.05 -10.04
CA GLU A 130 -1.58 -0.34 -10.19
C GLU A 130 -0.22 -0.61 -9.53
N TRP A 131 -0.18 -1.73 -8.81
CA TRP A 131 0.91 -2.09 -7.91
C TRP A 131 1.39 -3.52 -8.19
N LYS A 132 2.69 -3.75 -8.12
CA LYS A 132 3.30 -5.09 -8.12
C LYS A 132 3.55 -5.52 -6.68
N PHE A 133 3.16 -6.75 -6.35
CA PHE A 133 3.48 -7.40 -5.07
C PHE A 133 4.72 -8.27 -5.26
N VAL A 134 5.90 -7.73 -4.96
CA VAL A 134 7.18 -8.43 -5.09
C VAL A 134 7.40 -9.27 -3.84
N LYS A 135 7.31 -10.60 -3.99
CA LYS A 135 7.40 -11.54 -2.88
C LYS A 135 8.78 -11.47 -2.22
N TYR A 136 8.80 -11.40 -0.89
CA TYR A 136 10.02 -11.52 -0.11
C TYR A 136 10.28 -12.99 0.22
N GLU A 137 11.36 -13.52 -0.34
CA GLU A 137 11.87 -14.86 -0.05
C GLU A 137 13.03 -14.71 0.94
N SER A 138 12.86 -15.25 2.14
CA SER A 138 13.87 -15.26 3.21
C SER A 138 14.76 -16.48 3.12
#